data_AF-A0AAV4G400-F1
#
_entry.id   AF-A0AAV4G400-F1
#
_cell.length_a   1.000
_cell.length_b   1.000
_cell.length_c   1.000
_cell.angle_alpha   90.00
_cell.angle_beta   90.00
_cell.angle_gamma   90.00
#
_symmetry.space_group_name_H-M   'P 1'
#
loop_
_entity.id
_entity.type
_entity.pdbx_description
1 polymer ?
#
loop_
_entity_poly.entity_id
_entity_poly.type
_entity_poly.pdbx_seq_one_letter_code
_entity_poly.pdbx_strand_id
1 'polypeptide(L)'
;MSSAACLQLARDPQSNPHLNDLLEEVLQHIEEFKQAETRAQNSSWASGGLAKTAASTEMLLMLYEFEALAKLKDAKAEAVLDRALTLPNPSPKLFHTFSVLAVDAPANNKKLSMRALKVAIKLHMQAEHPDFVKSSADVRNLISMALISNEKEAMIYFKETLDMIEKRGKDEYPEVELLWLMTKAWNWGLQHFNLDKPVEAEQWCALSISMLRFLPSSKQEYHDQMMSVYGEILNRIETGVNRKRMEE
;
A
#
# COMPACT_ATOMS: atom_id res chain seq x y z
N MET A 1 -5.54 -16.26 -23.61
CA MET A 1 -4.18 -16.85 -23.52
C MET A 1 -3.14 -15.97 -24.21
N SER A 2 -3.46 -15.33 -25.35
CA SER A 2 -2.54 -14.42 -26.05
C SER A 2 -2.04 -13.26 -25.18
N SER A 3 -2.91 -12.59 -24.42
CA SER A 3 -2.52 -11.52 -23.48
C SER A 3 -1.46 -11.96 -22.46
N ALA A 4 -1.60 -13.15 -21.88
CA ALA A 4 -0.64 -13.68 -20.91
C ALA A 4 0.71 -14.03 -21.57
N ALA A 5 0.69 -14.51 -22.82
CA ALA A 5 1.89 -14.80 -23.58
C ALA A 5 2.67 -13.52 -23.93
N CYS A 6 1.98 -12.48 -24.43
CA CYS A 6 2.60 -11.18 -24.73
C CYS A 6 3.18 -10.54 -23.47
N LEU A 7 2.47 -10.60 -22.33
CA LEU A 7 3.01 -10.13 -21.04
C LEU A 7 4.25 -10.92 -20.59
N GLN A 8 4.27 -12.23 -20.80
CA GLN A 8 5.44 -13.05 -20.48
C GLN A 8 6.66 -12.66 -21.33
N LEU A 9 6.45 -12.34 -22.61
CA LEU A 9 7.50 -11.84 -23.51
C LEU A 9 7.97 -10.42 -23.14
N ALA A 10 7.11 -9.64 -22.46
CA ALA A 10 7.37 -8.29 -21.99
C ALA A 10 8.09 -8.22 -20.63
N ARG A 11 8.36 -9.35 -19.96
CA ARG A 11 8.96 -9.38 -18.61
C ARG A 11 10.45 -9.05 -18.55
N ASP A 12 11.16 -9.05 -19.67
CA ASP A 12 12.54 -8.55 -19.76
C ASP A 12 12.59 -7.23 -20.56
N PRO A 13 12.31 -6.09 -19.91
CA PRO A 13 12.26 -4.80 -20.58
C PRO A 13 13.64 -4.27 -21.00
N GLN A 14 14.73 -4.80 -20.45
CA GLN A 14 16.10 -4.41 -20.85
C GLN A 14 16.51 -5.07 -22.18
N SER A 15 15.86 -6.18 -22.56
CA SER A 15 16.21 -6.96 -23.74
C SER A 15 15.22 -6.80 -24.92
N ASN A 16 14.09 -6.13 -24.73
CA ASN A 16 12.99 -6.16 -25.71
C ASN A 16 12.69 -4.77 -26.34
N PRO A 17 13.20 -4.47 -27.55
CA PRO A 17 12.94 -3.21 -28.24
C PRO A 17 11.48 -3.04 -28.67
N HIS A 18 10.69 -4.11 -28.66
CA HIS A 18 9.26 -4.15 -29.03
C HIS A 18 8.34 -4.19 -27.81
N LEU A 19 8.83 -3.78 -26.64
CA LEU A 19 8.06 -3.83 -25.40
C LEU A 19 6.71 -3.11 -25.52
N ASN A 20 6.69 -1.90 -26.08
CA ASN A 20 5.45 -1.14 -26.21
C ASN A 20 4.48 -1.82 -27.17
N ASP A 21 4.96 -2.32 -28.32
CA ASP A 21 4.13 -3.03 -29.30
C ASP A 21 3.45 -4.26 -28.65
N LEU A 22 4.21 -5.05 -27.88
CA LEU A 22 3.66 -6.20 -27.16
C LEU A 22 2.63 -5.81 -26.10
N LEU A 23 2.83 -4.70 -25.39
CA LEU A 23 1.87 -4.22 -24.39
C LEU A 23 0.60 -3.67 -25.06
N GLU A 24 0.70 -3.04 -26.23
CA GLU A 24 -0.46 -2.63 -27.03
C GLU A 24 -1.22 -3.85 -27.57
N GLU A 25 -0.53 -4.89 -28.02
CA GLU A 25 -1.14 -6.17 -28.42
C GLU A 25 -1.92 -6.82 -27.27
N VAL A 26 -1.40 -6.74 -26.03
CA VAL A 26 -2.14 -7.21 -24.84
C VAL A 26 -3.50 -6.51 -24.74
N LEU A 27 -3.52 -5.19 -24.88
CA LEU A 27 -4.75 -4.40 -24.80
C LEU A 27 -5.71 -4.72 -25.95
N GLN A 28 -5.19 -4.89 -27.16
CA GLN A 28 -5.97 -5.27 -28.33
C GLN A 28 -6.64 -6.64 -28.12
N HIS A 29 -5.90 -7.64 -27.65
CA HIS A 29 -6.45 -8.97 -27.37
C HIS A 29 -7.52 -8.96 -26.27
N ILE A 30 -7.37 -8.10 -25.26
CA ILE A 30 -8.37 -7.95 -24.19
C ILE A 30 -9.65 -7.34 -24.76
N GLU A 31 -9.53 -6.34 -25.61
CA GLU A 31 -10.68 -5.69 -26.26
C GLU A 31 -11.41 -6.66 -27.20
N GLU A 32 -10.69 -7.39 -28.04
CA GLU A 32 -11.25 -8.42 -28.92
C GLU A 32 -12.01 -9.50 -28.13
N PHE A 33 -11.44 -9.93 -26.99
CA PHE A 33 -12.10 -10.88 -26.10
C PHE A 33 -13.42 -10.32 -25.56
N LYS A 34 -13.43 -9.09 -25.02
CA LYS A 34 -14.63 -8.44 -24.48
C LYS A 34 -15.72 -8.28 -25.55
N GLN A 35 -15.34 -7.92 -26.77
CA GLN A 35 -16.27 -7.81 -27.89
C GLN A 35 -16.87 -9.15 -28.29
N ALA A 36 -16.05 -10.21 -28.35
CA ALA A 36 -16.52 -11.55 -28.65
C ALA A 36 -17.49 -12.07 -27.58
N GLU A 37 -17.20 -11.82 -26.30
CA GLU A 37 -18.07 -12.19 -25.18
C GLU A 37 -19.42 -11.46 -25.26
N THR A 38 -19.41 -10.15 -25.55
CA THR A 38 -20.64 -9.35 -25.72
C THR A 38 -21.50 -9.89 -26.87
N ARG A 39 -20.89 -10.25 -28.01
CA ARG A 39 -21.59 -10.86 -29.15
C ARG A 39 -22.19 -12.23 -28.80
N ALA A 40 -21.46 -13.04 -28.05
CA ALA A 40 -21.91 -14.36 -27.61
C ALA A 40 -23.09 -14.26 -26.62
N GLN A 41 -23.05 -13.29 -25.69
CA GLN A 41 -24.15 -13.04 -24.75
C GLN A 41 -25.40 -12.54 -25.47
N ASN A 42 -25.25 -11.66 -26.47
CA ASN A 42 -26.37 -11.16 -27.27
C ASN A 42 -27.02 -12.24 -28.17
N SER A 43 -26.36 -13.38 -28.40
CA SER A 43 -26.83 -14.46 -29.29
C SER A 43 -27.28 -15.73 -28.57
N SER A 44 -27.05 -15.85 -27.25
CA SER A 44 -27.29 -17.10 -26.50
C SER A 44 -28.37 -16.97 -25.43
N TRP A 45 -29.37 -17.85 -25.50
CA TRP A 45 -30.39 -18.11 -24.46
C TRP A 45 -29.90 -19.03 -23.31
N ALA A 46 -28.62 -19.39 -23.25
CA ALA A 46 -28.12 -20.39 -22.30
C ALA A 46 -27.53 -19.77 -21.03
N SER A 47 -28.40 -19.43 -20.09
CA SER A 47 -28.06 -18.96 -18.75
C SER A 47 -28.14 -20.10 -17.73
N GLY A 48 -27.01 -20.73 -17.41
CA GLY A 48 -27.00 -21.75 -16.35
C GLY A 48 -25.69 -22.50 -16.17
N GLY A 49 -24.61 -21.81 -15.81
CA GLY A 49 -23.35 -22.49 -15.42
C GLY A 49 -22.08 -21.65 -15.53
N LEU A 50 -22.11 -20.52 -16.25
CA LEU A 50 -20.92 -19.74 -16.63
C LEU A 50 -20.49 -18.65 -15.63
N ALA A 51 -21.31 -18.30 -14.64
CA ALA A 51 -21.12 -17.08 -13.83
C ALA A 51 -19.81 -17.05 -13.00
N LYS A 52 -19.40 -18.19 -12.41
CA LYS A 52 -18.18 -18.26 -11.58
C LYS A 52 -16.89 -18.21 -12.42
N THR A 53 -16.92 -18.81 -13.60
CA THR A 53 -15.82 -18.78 -14.57
C THR A 53 -15.67 -17.39 -15.20
N ALA A 54 -16.80 -16.71 -15.45
CA ALA A 54 -16.83 -15.34 -15.95
C ALA A 54 -16.15 -14.36 -14.97
N ALA A 55 -16.50 -14.39 -13.67
CA ALA A 55 -15.90 -13.51 -12.68
C ALA A 55 -14.38 -13.71 -12.51
N SER A 56 -13.90 -14.96 -12.57
CA SER A 56 -12.47 -15.26 -12.47
C SER A 56 -11.71 -14.79 -13.73
N THR A 57 -12.34 -14.91 -14.90
CA THR A 57 -11.80 -14.43 -16.17
C THR A 57 -11.72 -12.91 -16.18
N GLU A 58 -12.76 -12.23 -15.70
CA GLU A 58 -12.82 -10.77 -15.62
C GLU A 58 -11.68 -10.20 -14.75
N MET A 59 -11.46 -10.78 -13.56
CA MET A 59 -10.35 -10.36 -12.69
C MET A 59 -8.98 -10.56 -13.36
N LEU A 60 -8.78 -11.66 -14.08
CA LEU A 60 -7.53 -11.91 -14.83
C LEU A 60 -7.34 -10.88 -15.95
N LEU A 61 -8.41 -10.55 -16.68
CA LEU A 61 -8.34 -9.53 -17.73
C LEU A 61 -8.02 -8.16 -17.15
N MET A 62 -8.59 -7.79 -16.00
CA MET A 62 -8.23 -6.54 -15.32
C MET A 62 -6.77 -6.51 -14.90
N LEU A 63 -6.21 -7.61 -14.40
CA LEU A 63 -4.79 -7.70 -14.06
C LEU A 63 -3.89 -7.48 -15.28
N TYR A 64 -4.20 -8.15 -16.40
CA TYR A 64 -3.42 -8.00 -17.63
C TYR A 64 -3.55 -6.60 -18.23
N GLU A 65 -4.77 -6.04 -18.24
CA GLU A 65 -5.03 -4.68 -18.71
C GLU A 65 -4.29 -3.65 -17.84
N PHE A 66 -4.35 -3.80 -16.52
CA PHE A 66 -3.65 -2.93 -15.58
C PHE A 66 -2.13 -3.00 -15.77
N GLU A 67 -1.55 -4.21 -15.85
CA GLU A 67 -0.10 -4.36 -16.06
C GLU A 67 0.36 -3.69 -17.35
N ALA A 68 -0.36 -3.92 -18.46
CA ALA A 68 -0.04 -3.32 -19.74
C ALA A 68 -0.09 -1.78 -19.69
N LEU A 69 -1.20 -1.22 -19.18
CA LEU A 69 -1.37 0.23 -19.07
C LEU A 69 -0.35 0.87 -18.11
N ALA A 70 -0.06 0.22 -16.98
CA ALA A 70 0.92 0.72 -16.02
C ALA A 70 2.33 0.76 -16.63
N LYS A 71 2.73 -0.28 -17.37
CA LYS A 71 4.04 -0.35 -18.04
C LYS A 71 4.15 0.62 -19.22
N LEU A 72 3.05 0.86 -19.93
CA LEU A 72 2.92 1.93 -20.94
C LEU A 72 2.84 3.34 -20.33
N LYS A 73 2.71 3.46 -18.99
CA LYS A 73 2.48 4.72 -18.26
C LYS A 73 1.23 5.46 -18.74
N ASP A 74 0.22 4.73 -19.19
CA ASP A 74 -1.07 5.27 -19.61
C ASP A 74 -1.94 5.59 -18.37
N ALA A 75 -2.53 6.79 -18.34
CA ALA A 75 -3.42 7.23 -17.27
C ALA A 75 -4.68 6.34 -17.11
N LYS A 76 -5.07 5.60 -18.15
CA LYS A 76 -6.19 4.64 -18.10
C LYS A 76 -5.97 3.53 -17.08
N ALA A 77 -4.73 3.27 -16.63
CA ALA A 77 -4.47 2.32 -15.55
C ALA A 77 -5.29 2.67 -14.28
N GLU A 78 -5.54 3.95 -14.01
CA GLU A 78 -6.39 4.39 -12.90
C GLU A 78 -7.84 3.93 -13.06
N ALA A 79 -8.38 4.01 -14.27
CA ALA A 79 -9.74 3.59 -14.56
C ALA A 79 -9.95 2.08 -14.36
N VAL A 80 -8.89 1.26 -14.53
CA VAL A 80 -8.97 -0.17 -14.21
C VAL A 80 -9.15 -0.39 -12.71
N LEU A 81 -8.43 0.37 -11.88
CA LEU A 81 -8.55 0.32 -10.42
C LEU A 81 -9.97 0.72 -9.99
N ASP A 82 -10.52 1.78 -10.59
CA ASP A 82 -11.89 2.22 -10.30
C ASP A 82 -12.94 1.19 -10.74
N ARG A 83 -12.76 0.54 -11.90
CA ARG A 83 -13.63 -0.56 -12.31
C ARG A 83 -13.57 -1.74 -11.35
N ALA A 84 -12.38 -2.11 -10.88
CA ALA A 84 -12.23 -3.21 -9.92
C ALA A 84 -12.96 -2.94 -8.59
N LEU A 85 -13.11 -1.67 -8.19
CA LEU A 85 -13.89 -1.28 -7.00
C LEU A 85 -15.40 -1.46 -7.20
N THR A 86 -15.88 -1.45 -8.43
CA THR A 86 -17.31 -1.63 -8.76
C THR A 86 -17.74 -3.10 -8.84
N LEU A 87 -16.81 -4.04 -8.69
CA LEU A 87 -17.13 -5.46 -8.65
C LEU A 87 -18.06 -5.77 -7.47
N PRO A 88 -18.98 -6.76 -7.58
CA PRO A 88 -19.89 -7.11 -6.49
C PRO A 88 -19.18 -7.49 -5.18
N ASN A 89 -17.99 -8.09 -5.28
CA ASN A 89 -17.14 -8.46 -4.14
C ASN A 89 -15.67 -8.10 -4.44
N PRO A 90 -15.27 -6.83 -4.25
CA PRO A 90 -13.90 -6.40 -4.51
C PRO A 90 -12.92 -7.13 -3.60
N SER A 91 -11.91 -7.78 -4.18
CA SER A 91 -10.94 -8.57 -3.41
C SER A 91 -9.76 -7.71 -2.97
N PRO A 92 -9.38 -7.68 -1.67
CA PRO A 92 -8.15 -7.02 -1.22
C PRO A 92 -6.91 -7.49 -1.99
N LYS A 93 -6.85 -8.81 -2.28
CA LYS A 93 -5.75 -9.43 -3.02
C LYS A 93 -5.58 -8.87 -4.43
N LEU A 94 -6.68 -8.49 -5.10
CA LEU A 94 -6.64 -7.88 -6.43
C LEU A 94 -5.91 -6.53 -6.36
N PHE A 95 -6.28 -5.69 -5.39
CA PHE A 95 -5.65 -4.38 -5.20
C PHE A 95 -4.21 -4.47 -4.71
N HIS A 96 -3.89 -5.43 -3.84
CA HIS A 96 -2.50 -5.74 -3.51
C HIS A 96 -1.70 -6.05 -4.79
N THR A 97 -2.25 -6.89 -5.68
CA THR A 97 -1.57 -7.26 -6.93
C THR A 97 -1.40 -6.04 -7.86
N PHE A 98 -2.42 -5.18 -7.99
CA PHE A 98 -2.27 -3.90 -8.71
C PHE A 98 -1.15 -3.04 -8.13
N SER A 99 -1.00 -3.00 -6.79
CA SER A 99 0.06 -2.21 -6.19
C SER A 99 1.47 -2.70 -6.57
N VAL A 100 1.64 -4.02 -6.66
CA VAL A 100 2.89 -4.65 -7.10
C VAL A 100 3.16 -4.34 -8.56
N LEU A 101 2.16 -4.53 -9.43
CA LEU A 101 2.27 -4.27 -10.87
C LEU A 101 2.55 -2.79 -11.17
N ALA A 102 2.02 -1.87 -10.37
CA ALA A 102 2.22 -0.43 -10.57
C ALA A 102 3.67 0.01 -10.36
N VAL A 103 4.45 -0.69 -9.51
CA VAL A 103 5.87 -0.39 -9.29
C VAL A 103 6.81 -1.33 -10.02
N ASP A 104 6.31 -2.42 -10.60
CA ASP A 104 7.11 -3.32 -11.43
C ASP A 104 7.72 -2.58 -12.61
N ALA A 105 8.97 -2.89 -12.96
CA ALA A 105 9.64 -2.23 -14.06
C ALA A 105 8.94 -2.59 -15.40
N PRO A 106 8.77 -1.63 -16.32
CA PRO A 106 9.21 -0.23 -16.29
C PRO A 106 8.20 0.78 -15.71
N ALA A 107 7.06 0.35 -15.16
CA ALA A 107 5.98 1.22 -14.70
C ALA A 107 6.43 2.23 -13.64
N ASN A 108 7.09 1.75 -12.57
CA ASN A 108 7.67 2.57 -11.49
C ASN A 108 6.72 3.64 -10.89
N ASN A 109 5.40 3.41 -10.92
CA ASN A 109 4.36 4.35 -10.52
C ASN A 109 3.98 4.17 -9.03
N LYS A 110 4.77 4.80 -8.15
CA LYS A 110 4.55 4.75 -6.69
C LYS A 110 3.21 5.33 -6.26
N LYS A 111 2.72 6.39 -6.92
CA LYS A 111 1.44 7.04 -6.56
C LYS A 111 0.26 6.09 -6.78
N LEU A 112 0.23 5.43 -7.93
CA LEU A 112 -0.79 4.45 -8.25
C LEU A 112 -0.71 3.22 -7.32
N SER A 113 0.51 2.77 -7.01
CA SER A 113 0.73 1.69 -6.05
C SER A 113 0.20 2.01 -4.65
N MET A 114 0.51 3.20 -4.11
CA MET A 114 -0.02 3.65 -2.82
C MET A 114 -1.55 3.77 -2.83
N ARG A 115 -2.17 4.23 -3.93
CA ARG A 115 -3.64 4.25 -4.07
C ARG A 115 -4.23 2.84 -4.01
N ALA A 116 -3.63 1.88 -4.71
CA ALA A 116 -4.08 0.48 -4.67
C ALA A 116 -3.93 -0.14 -3.27
N LEU A 117 -2.81 0.11 -2.58
CA LEU A 117 -2.60 -0.37 -1.20
C LEU A 117 -3.64 0.18 -0.24
N LYS A 118 -3.96 1.48 -0.31
CA LYS A 118 -5.02 2.08 0.53
C LYS A 118 -6.36 1.36 0.36
N VAL A 119 -6.70 1.00 -0.87
CA VAL A 119 -7.93 0.24 -1.15
C VAL A 119 -7.83 -1.18 -0.57
N ALA A 120 -6.71 -1.88 -0.77
CA ALA A 120 -6.50 -3.23 -0.23
C ALA A 120 -6.65 -3.25 1.31
N ILE A 121 -5.98 -2.31 2.00
CA ILE A 121 -6.06 -2.13 3.45
C ILE A 121 -7.51 -1.86 3.87
N LYS A 122 -8.19 -0.91 3.21
CA LYS A 122 -9.59 -0.59 3.52
C LYS A 122 -10.50 -1.82 3.39
N LEU A 123 -10.35 -2.60 2.32
CA LEU A 123 -11.16 -3.80 2.11
C LEU A 123 -10.89 -4.88 3.18
N HIS A 124 -9.62 -5.11 3.53
CA HIS A 124 -9.27 -5.98 4.67
C HIS A 124 -9.96 -5.51 5.96
N MET A 125 -9.92 -4.21 6.22
CA MET A 125 -10.50 -3.58 7.40
C MET A 125 -12.02 -3.39 7.34
N GLN A 126 -12.68 -3.75 6.25
CA GLN A 126 -14.15 -3.78 6.15
C GLN A 126 -14.71 -5.20 6.21
N ALA A 127 -13.85 -6.23 6.08
CA ALA A 127 -14.25 -7.61 6.24
C ALA A 127 -14.77 -7.88 7.66
N GLU A 128 -15.71 -8.82 7.79
CA GLU A 128 -16.21 -9.31 9.07
C GLU A 128 -15.06 -9.82 9.94
N HIS A 129 -14.16 -10.60 9.32
CA HIS A 129 -12.91 -11.08 9.89
C HIS A 129 -11.72 -10.51 9.12
N PRO A 130 -11.09 -9.42 9.58
CA PRO A 130 -9.93 -8.84 8.94
C PRO A 130 -8.74 -9.81 8.96
N ASP A 131 -8.05 -9.90 7.83
CA ASP A 131 -6.77 -10.60 7.74
C ASP A 131 -5.66 -9.61 8.10
N PHE A 132 -5.34 -9.49 9.39
CA PHE A 132 -4.33 -8.55 9.87
C PHE A 132 -2.93 -8.86 9.37
N VAL A 133 -2.62 -10.11 9.04
CA VAL A 133 -1.31 -10.51 8.48
C VAL A 133 -1.12 -9.96 7.08
N LYS A 134 -2.14 -10.07 6.22
CA LYS A 134 -2.08 -9.46 4.87
C LYS A 134 -2.17 -7.95 4.94
N SER A 135 -3.09 -7.42 5.75
CA SER A 135 -3.26 -5.98 5.90
C SER A 135 -2.01 -5.29 6.43
N SER A 136 -1.29 -5.90 7.38
CA SER A 136 -0.05 -5.32 7.92
C SER A 136 1.07 -5.27 6.89
N ALA A 137 1.18 -6.27 6.01
CA ALA A 137 2.12 -6.25 4.90
C ALA A 137 1.83 -5.09 3.93
N ASP A 138 0.55 -4.85 3.62
CA ASP A 138 0.13 -3.73 2.78
C ASP A 138 0.41 -2.37 3.44
N VAL A 139 0.13 -2.24 4.75
CA VAL A 139 0.45 -1.05 5.54
C VAL A 139 1.95 -0.77 5.54
N ARG A 140 2.79 -1.78 5.77
CA ARG A 140 4.25 -1.68 5.74
C ARG A 140 4.72 -1.15 4.39
N ASN A 141 4.20 -1.69 3.30
CA ASN A 141 4.55 -1.25 1.95
C ASN A 141 4.12 0.20 1.69
N LEU A 142 2.90 0.57 2.10
CA LEU A 142 2.36 1.92 1.96
C LEU A 142 3.23 2.94 2.72
N ILE A 143 3.52 2.67 3.99
CA ILE A 143 4.36 3.53 4.84
C ILE A 143 5.77 3.62 4.27
N SER A 144 6.36 2.51 3.84
CA SER A 144 7.72 2.51 3.28
C SER A 144 7.83 3.37 2.03
N MET A 145 6.82 3.36 1.16
CA MET A 145 6.78 4.24 -0.01
C MET A 145 6.58 5.70 0.39
N ALA A 146 5.65 5.96 1.33
CA ALA A 146 5.35 7.30 1.81
C ALA A 146 6.57 7.95 2.49
N LEU A 147 7.35 7.20 3.28
CA LEU A 147 8.56 7.71 3.93
C LEU A 147 9.62 8.18 2.93
N ILE A 148 9.66 7.59 1.73
CA ILE A 148 10.60 8.00 0.68
C ILE A 148 10.11 9.27 -0.02
N SER A 149 8.79 9.44 -0.19
CA SER A 149 8.22 10.53 -0.99
C SER A 149 7.76 11.73 -0.18
N ASN A 150 7.13 11.51 0.97
CA ASN A 150 6.47 12.51 1.78
C ASN A 150 6.31 12.04 3.24
N GLU A 151 7.22 12.51 4.09
CA GLU A 151 7.25 12.17 5.51
C GLU A 151 5.94 12.52 6.26
N LYS A 152 5.32 13.66 5.94
CA LYS A 152 4.06 14.08 6.58
C LYS A 152 2.92 13.13 6.26
N GLU A 153 2.89 12.64 5.03
CA GLU A 153 1.92 11.65 4.58
C GLU A 153 2.17 10.30 5.26
N ALA A 154 3.44 9.89 5.42
CA ALA A 154 3.77 8.68 6.17
C ALA A 154 3.29 8.76 7.62
N MET A 155 3.50 9.89 8.30
CA MET A 155 3.01 10.13 9.67
C MET A 155 1.49 9.95 9.77
N ILE A 156 0.73 10.39 8.77
CA ILE A 156 -0.72 10.17 8.71
C ILE A 156 -1.03 8.66 8.67
N TYR A 157 -0.35 7.89 7.81
CA TYR A 157 -0.57 6.44 7.73
C TYR A 157 -0.19 5.70 9.01
N PHE A 158 0.87 6.13 9.70
CA PHE A 158 1.17 5.58 11.02
C PHE A 158 0.02 5.80 12.00
N LYS A 159 -0.52 7.02 12.08
CA LYS A 159 -1.63 7.36 12.98
C LYS A 159 -2.91 6.60 12.62
N GLU A 160 -3.25 6.53 11.33
CA GLU A 160 -4.39 5.74 10.84
C GLU A 160 -4.24 4.25 11.17
N THR A 161 -3.02 3.72 11.06
CA THR A 161 -2.71 2.33 11.43
C THR A 161 -2.92 2.08 12.92
N LEU A 162 -2.52 3.02 13.80
CA LEU A 162 -2.74 2.88 15.24
C LEU A 162 -4.22 2.94 15.61
N ASP A 163 -4.97 3.87 15.03
CA ASP A 163 -6.43 3.96 15.22
C ASP A 163 -7.13 2.67 14.78
N MET A 164 -6.69 2.09 13.66
CA MET A 164 -7.15 0.81 13.14
C MET A 164 -6.85 -0.35 14.11
N ILE A 165 -5.63 -0.41 14.66
CA ILE A 165 -5.23 -1.43 15.62
C ILE A 165 -6.05 -1.30 16.91
N GLU A 166 -6.22 -0.09 17.44
CA GLU A 166 -6.98 0.14 18.67
C GLU A 166 -8.45 -0.27 18.53
N LYS A 167 -9.08 0.04 17.39
CA LYS A 167 -10.50 -0.23 17.15
C LYS A 167 -10.80 -1.68 16.80
N ARG A 168 -9.96 -2.33 15.98
CA ARG A 168 -10.23 -3.67 15.44
C ARG A 168 -9.11 -4.68 15.64
N GLY A 169 -7.85 -4.24 15.62
CA GLY A 169 -6.68 -5.12 15.64
C GLY A 169 -6.40 -5.77 16.99
N LYS A 170 -6.41 -5.00 18.07
CA LYS A 170 -6.09 -5.42 19.45
C LYS A 170 -4.99 -6.50 19.47
N ASP A 171 -5.27 -7.66 20.05
CA ASP A 171 -4.35 -8.78 20.20
C ASP A 171 -4.19 -9.64 18.93
N GLU A 172 -4.97 -9.36 17.88
CA GLU A 172 -4.93 -10.08 16.60
C GLU A 172 -3.94 -9.47 15.60
N TYR A 173 -3.50 -8.21 15.83
CA TYR A 173 -2.53 -7.56 14.97
C TYR A 173 -1.12 -8.15 15.19
N PRO A 174 -0.36 -8.47 14.12
CA PRO A 174 0.95 -9.11 14.28
C PRO A 174 1.94 -8.27 15.11
N GLU A 175 2.42 -8.83 16.23
CA GLU A 175 3.37 -8.15 17.14
C GLU A 175 4.67 -7.74 16.42
N VAL A 176 5.16 -8.58 15.49
CA VAL A 176 6.33 -8.27 14.66
C VAL A 176 6.13 -7.00 13.82
N GLU A 177 4.90 -6.73 13.39
CA GLU A 177 4.58 -5.55 12.59
C GLU A 177 4.43 -4.31 13.47
N LEU A 178 3.88 -4.45 14.68
CA LEU A 178 3.90 -3.40 15.70
C LEU A 178 5.32 -2.99 16.07
N LEU A 179 6.21 -3.96 16.29
CA LEU A 179 7.63 -3.72 16.55
C LEU A 179 8.31 -2.98 15.39
N TRP A 180 7.99 -3.36 14.15
CA TRP A 180 8.49 -2.66 12.97
C TRP A 180 8.02 -1.20 12.92
N LEU A 181 6.71 -0.95 13.13
CA LEU A 181 6.14 0.40 13.14
C LEU A 181 6.78 1.27 14.23
N MET A 182 6.87 0.73 15.45
CA MET A 182 7.47 1.41 16.60
C MET A 182 8.93 1.78 16.31
N THR A 183 9.73 0.80 15.90
CA THR A 183 11.16 0.99 15.62
C THR A 183 11.38 1.98 14.48
N LYS A 184 10.54 1.93 13.43
CA LYS A 184 10.64 2.87 12.30
C LYS A 184 10.30 4.29 12.72
N ALA A 185 9.20 4.50 13.45
CA ALA A 185 8.85 5.83 13.96
C ALA A 185 9.94 6.38 14.90
N TRP A 186 10.48 5.53 15.77
CA TRP A 186 11.58 5.91 16.68
C TRP A 186 12.82 6.36 15.92
N ASN A 187 13.27 5.58 14.93
CA ASN A 187 14.45 5.91 14.14
C ASN A 187 14.30 7.22 13.36
N TRP A 188 13.10 7.52 12.85
CA TRP A 188 12.80 8.81 12.23
C TRP A 188 12.85 9.96 13.24
N GLY A 189 12.33 9.75 14.45
CA GLY A 189 12.44 10.72 15.54
C GLY A 189 13.89 11.02 15.92
N LEU A 190 14.73 9.98 16.07
CA LEU A 190 16.17 10.15 16.34
C LEU A 190 16.89 10.85 15.20
N GLN A 191 16.54 10.56 13.94
CA GLN A 191 17.12 11.26 12.79
C GLN A 191 16.83 12.76 12.85
N HIS A 192 15.59 13.17 13.14
CA HIS A 192 15.25 14.58 13.30
C HIS A 192 15.94 15.22 14.49
N PHE A 193 16.05 14.50 15.59
CA PHE A 193 16.77 14.96 16.77
C PHE A 193 18.24 15.26 16.44
N ASN A 194 18.89 14.38 15.69
CA ASN A 194 20.27 14.56 15.22
C ASN A 194 20.44 15.68 14.19
N LEU A 195 19.35 16.10 13.54
CA LEU A 195 19.30 17.22 12.59
C LEU A 195 18.86 18.53 13.25
N ASP A 196 18.86 18.61 14.58
CA ASP A 196 18.40 19.77 15.37
C ASP A 196 16.97 20.22 15.01
N LYS A 197 16.09 19.25 14.72
CA LYS A 197 14.64 19.44 14.48
C LYS A 197 13.82 18.83 15.62
N PRO A 198 13.82 19.47 16.79
CA PRO A 198 13.35 18.81 18.01
C PRO A 198 11.82 18.69 18.07
N VAL A 199 11.07 19.53 17.36
CA VAL A 199 9.59 19.42 17.29
C VAL A 199 9.18 18.22 16.45
N GLU A 200 9.80 18.03 15.28
CA GLU A 200 9.58 16.85 14.43
C GLU A 200 10.05 15.58 15.12
N ALA A 201 11.19 15.64 15.83
CA ALA A 201 11.69 14.53 16.63
C ALA A 201 10.68 14.09 17.69
N GLU A 202 10.11 15.05 18.43
CA GLU A 202 9.10 14.78 19.45
C GLU A 202 7.89 14.07 18.87
N GLN A 203 7.34 14.55 17.74
CA GLN A 203 6.16 13.95 17.14
C GLN A 203 6.37 12.48 16.75
N TRP A 204 7.53 12.16 16.16
CA TRP A 204 7.88 10.80 15.76
C TRP A 204 8.17 9.89 16.97
N CYS A 205 8.88 10.40 17.98
CA CYS A 205 9.15 9.66 19.20
C CYS A 205 7.88 9.42 20.02
N ALA A 206 7.01 10.41 20.17
CA ALA A 206 5.73 10.29 20.85
C ALA A 206 4.81 9.29 20.13
N LEU A 207 4.78 9.33 18.80
CA LEU A 207 4.08 8.34 17.99
C LEU A 207 4.60 6.92 18.29
N SER A 208 5.92 6.73 18.30
CA SER A 208 6.55 5.44 18.61
C SER A 208 6.21 4.95 20.03
N ILE A 209 6.34 5.81 21.04
CA ILE A 209 6.00 5.51 22.44
C ILE A 209 4.53 5.10 22.57
N SER A 210 3.63 5.77 21.83
CA SER A 210 2.21 5.43 21.87
C SER A 210 1.93 3.98 21.45
N MET A 211 2.81 3.37 20.63
CA MET A 211 2.67 1.99 20.16
C MET A 211 3.03 0.94 21.21
N LEU A 212 3.83 1.29 22.23
CA LEU A 212 4.23 0.38 23.31
C LEU A 212 3.02 -0.23 24.03
N ARG A 213 1.89 0.47 24.06
CA ARG A 213 0.65 -0.02 24.70
C ARG A 213 0.06 -1.25 23.99
N PHE A 214 0.41 -1.45 22.71
CA PHE A 214 -0.10 -2.55 21.89
C PHE A 214 0.86 -3.74 21.86
N LEU A 215 2.04 -3.65 22.47
CA LEU A 215 2.99 -4.77 22.55
C LEU A 215 2.65 -5.65 23.77
N PRO A 216 2.20 -6.90 23.57
CA PRO A 216 1.85 -7.79 24.67
C PRO A 216 3.09 -8.34 25.40
N SER A 217 4.18 -8.63 24.68
CA SER A 217 5.28 -9.44 25.23
C SER A 217 6.52 -8.61 25.59
N SER A 218 6.86 -7.60 24.79
CA SER A 218 8.15 -6.89 24.87
C SER A 218 8.07 -5.46 25.39
N LYS A 219 6.90 -4.99 25.84
CA LYS A 219 6.66 -3.60 26.23
C LYS A 219 7.70 -3.06 27.21
N GLN A 220 8.01 -3.82 28.26
CA GLN A 220 8.83 -3.35 29.36
C GLN A 220 10.32 -3.19 28.96
N GLU A 221 10.81 -4.04 28.06
CA GLU A 221 12.19 -3.97 27.56
C GLU A 221 12.47 -2.66 26.79
N TYR A 222 11.50 -2.24 25.97
CA TYR A 222 11.62 -1.02 25.17
C TYR A 222 11.26 0.25 25.94
N HIS A 223 10.31 0.15 26.87
CA HIS A 223 9.77 1.30 27.59
C HIS A 223 10.87 2.11 28.29
N ASP A 224 11.70 1.47 29.12
CA ASP A 224 12.65 2.21 29.95
C ASP A 224 13.74 2.90 29.12
N GLN A 225 14.21 2.23 28.05
CA GLN A 225 15.18 2.80 27.12
C GLN A 225 14.59 3.98 26.34
N MET A 226 13.38 3.84 25.81
CA MET A 226 12.72 4.90 25.03
C MET A 226 12.36 6.10 25.91
N MET A 227 11.88 5.88 27.13
CA MET A 227 11.52 6.97 28.04
C MET A 227 12.74 7.80 28.48
N SER A 228 13.90 7.17 28.69
CA SER A 228 15.14 7.89 29.01
C SER A 228 15.51 8.87 27.89
N VAL A 229 15.58 8.38 26.64
CA VAL A 229 15.97 9.21 25.48
C VAL A 229 14.90 10.27 25.18
N TYR A 230 13.62 9.94 25.34
CA TYR A 230 12.54 10.90 25.13
C TYR A 230 12.62 12.07 26.14
N GLY A 231 13.00 11.82 27.40
CA GLY A 231 13.27 12.87 28.38
C GLY A 231 14.37 13.84 27.93
N GLU A 232 15.44 13.34 27.31
CA GLU A 232 16.49 14.19 26.75
C GLU A 232 15.98 15.08 25.59
N ILE A 233 15.12 14.53 24.73
CA ILE A 233 14.50 15.27 23.63
C ILE A 233 13.65 16.44 24.17
N LEU A 234 12.79 16.17 25.16
CA LEU A 234 11.96 17.20 25.80
C LEU A 234 12.80 18.30 26.44
N ASN A 235 13.87 17.94 27.16
CA ASN A 235 14.77 18.91 27.77
C ASN A 235 15.44 19.83 26.72
N ARG A 236 15.80 19.30 25.54
CA ARG A 236 16.36 20.12 24.44
C ARG A 236 15.31 21.08 23.85
N ILE A 237 14.05 20.65 23.75
CA ILE A 237 12.95 21.52 23.31
C ILE A 237 12.78 22.68 24.29
N GLU A 238 12.68 22.38 25.58
CA GLU A 238 12.46 23.39 26.63
C GLU A 238 13.60 24.40 26.70
N THR A 239 14.85 23.94 26.64
CA THR A 239 16.03 24.81 26.64
C THR A 239 16.10 25.69 25.38
N GLY A 240 15.73 25.15 24.21
CA GLY A 240 15.64 25.92 22.98
C GLY A 240 14.53 26.99 23.01
N VAL A 241 13.36 26.68 23.58
CA VAL A 241 12.26 27.63 23.76
C VAL A 241 12.66 28.76 24.71
N ASN A 242 13.30 28.42 25.82
CA ASN A 242 13.76 29.40 26.81
C ASN A 242 14.82 30.35 26.24
N ARG A 243 15.70 29.87 25.35
CA ARG A 243 16.69 30.72 24.66
C ARG A 243 16.03 31.75 23.74
N LYS A 244 15.07 31.33 22.90
CA LYS A 244 14.36 32.24 21.98
C LYS A 244 13.60 33.35 22.71
N ARG A 245 12.99 33.06 23.86
CA ARG A 245 12.31 34.05 24.70
C ARG A 245 13.23 35.08 25.35
N MET A 246 14.52 34.78 25.49
CA MET A 246 15.51 35.73 26.01
C MET A 246 16.10 36.64 24.92
N GLU A 247 15.89 36.30 23.65
CA GLU A 247 16.40 37.03 22.47
C GLU A 247 15.34 37.96 21.83
N GLU A 248 14.08 37.90 22.29
CA GLU A 248 12.95 38.78 21.93
C GLU A 248 12.72 39.88 22.98
#